data_AF-A0A974BR58-F1
#
_entry.id   AF-A0A974BR58-F1
#
_cell.length_a   1.000
_cell.length_b   1.000
_cell.length_c   1.000
_cell.angle_alpha   90.00
_cell.angle_beta   90.00
_cell.angle_gamma   90.00
#
_symmetry.space_group_name_H-M   'P 1'
#
loop_
_entity.id
_entity.type
_entity.pdbx_description
1 polymer ?
#
loop_
_entity_poly.entity_id
_entity_poly.type
_entity_poly.pdbx_seq_one_letter_code
_entity_poly.pdbx_strand_id
1 'polypeptide(L)'
;MTLHRIAKALRGISYGATDPVLNDRTLYPYYFSTGSNERVQHIAIAELVEHLGWTWVIILAVDDDHAERESKNLSNEITKHGACVDFIGTLTEDKDRDIRTLERIQKSTAEVVILCGQTFRNKYSYHFVDTMIKDKTLVVPVTWDSQYSLLLFNGSLCFKEVILNFDDIAAFNTYVLAIKEDMLLKDILITERFCLTHDKEKDTLFDWFYNISFINCSHSQLPLQTYYPSHQVYRAVYGLAHAEHNLLSAYLNKEMNKNIHRKKV
;
A
#
# COMPACT_ATOMS: atom_id res chain seq x y z
N MET A 1 -10.63 -33.90 13.30
CA MET A 1 -10.45 -32.44 13.23
C MET A 1 -11.60 -31.90 12.39
N THR A 2 -12.62 -31.32 13.03
CA THR A 2 -13.93 -31.05 12.42
C THR A 2 -13.86 -29.92 11.39
N LEU A 3 -14.58 -30.03 10.27
CA LEU A 3 -14.66 -29.03 9.17
C LEU A 3 -14.84 -27.59 9.69
N HIS A 4 -15.58 -27.43 10.79
CA HIS A 4 -15.81 -26.15 11.47
C HIS A 4 -14.52 -25.46 11.94
N ARG A 5 -13.45 -26.19 12.28
CA ARG A 5 -12.13 -25.61 12.62
C ARG A 5 -11.34 -25.17 11.40
N ILE A 6 -11.54 -25.80 10.24
CA ILE A 6 -10.86 -25.45 8.98
C ILE A 6 -11.56 -24.26 8.31
N ALA A 7 -12.89 -24.24 8.28
CA ALA A 7 -13.66 -23.08 7.85
C ALA A 7 -13.42 -21.85 8.76
N LYS A 8 -13.17 -22.06 10.06
CA LYS A 8 -12.77 -21.00 11.00
C LYS A 8 -11.31 -20.57 10.85
N ALA A 9 -10.47 -21.32 10.13
CA ALA A 9 -9.08 -21.00 9.84
C ALA A 9 -8.90 -20.13 8.58
N LEU A 10 -9.94 -19.99 7.74
CA LEU A 10 -9.96 -19.03 6.64
C LEU A 10 -10.41 -17.65 7.14
N ARG A 11 -9.62 -17.07 8.05
CA ARG A 11 -9.79 -15.69 8.49
C ARG A 11 -8.95 -14.76 7.62
N GLY A 12 -9.44 -14.51 6.40
CA GLY A 12 -9.07 -13.39 5.54
C GLY A 12 -7.65 -13.36 4.99
N ILE A 13 -7.51 -13.26 3.67
CA ILE A 13 -6.26 -12.84 3.03
C ILE A 13 -6.31 -11.31 2.90
N SER A 14 -5.42 -10.60 3.59
CA SER A 14 -5.24 -9.17 3.39
C SER A 14 -4.57 -8.92 2.04
N TYR A 15 -4.99 -7.87 1.35
CA TYR A 15 -4.41 -7.49 0.06
C TYR A 15 -3.60 -6.19 0.14
N GLY A 16 -3.36 -5.62 1.32
CA GLY A 16 -2.70 -4.31 1.40
C GLY A 16 -2.09 -3.96 2.74
N ALA A 17 -2.24 -4.78 3.78
CA ALA A 17 -1.51 -4.55 5.02
C ALA A 17 -0.08 -5.10 4.89
N THR A 18 0.88 -4.28 5.31
CA THR A 18 2.31 -4.47 5.06
C THR A 18 3.13 -4.62 6.37
N ASP A 19 2.53 -4.30 7.53
CA ASP A 19 3.20 -4.33 8.83
C ASP A 19 3.77 -5.73 9.17
N PRO A 20 5.08 -5.86 9.41
CA PRO A 20 5.76 -7.12 9.75
C PRO A 20 5.16 -7.85 10.94
N VAL A 21 4.55 -7.14 11.89
CA VAL A 21 3.90 -7.74 13.08
C VAL A 21 2.80 -8.73 12.67
N LEU A 22 2.12 -8.47 11.55
CA LEU A 22 1.06 -9.34 11.03
C LEU A 22 1.60 -10.68 10.49
N ASN A 23 2.89 -10.78 10.21
CA ASN A 23 3.55 -12.03 9.82
C ASN A 23 3.94 -12.91 11.01
N ASP A 24 3.83 -12.42 12.25
CA ASP A 24 4.08 -13.21 13.45
C ASP A 24 2.99 -14.28 13.61
N ARG A 25 3.34 -15.55 13.36
CA ARG A 25 2.42 -16.68 13.44
C ARG A 25 1.99 -17.04 14.87
N THR A 26 2.69 -16.51 15.87
CA THR A 26 2.31 -16.69 17.29
C THR A 26 1.15 -15.75 17.66
N LEU A 27 1.17 -14.51 17.15
CA LEU A 27 0.14 -13.49 17.36
C LEU A 27 -1.01 -13.63 16.35
N TYR A 28 -0.68 -13.91 15.08
CA TYR A 28 -1.61 -13.98 13.94
C TYR A 28 -1.50 -15.31 13.17
N PRO A 29 -1.88 -16.45 13.79
CA PRO A 29 -1.71 -17.78 13.20
C PRO A 29 -2.44 -17.99 11.87
N TYR A 30 -3.51 -17.23 11.62
CA TYR A 30 -4.37 -17.36 10.43
C TYR A 30 -4.28 -16.16 9.48
N TYR A 31 -3.33 -15.24 9.68
CA TYR A 31 -3.17 -14.08 8.80
C TYR A 31 -2.36 -14.45 7.55
N PHE A 32 -2.86 -14.06 6.39
CA PHE A 32 -2.14 -14.16 5.13
C PHE A 32 -2.25 -12.82 4.42
N SER A 33 -1.18 -12.39 3.76
CA SER A 33 -1.19 -11.16 2.95
C SER A 33 -0.63 -11.43 1.57
N THR A 34 -1.21 -10.78 0.57
CA THR A 34 -0.66 -10.66 -0.78
C THR A 34 -0.03 -9.30 -1.03
N GLY A 35 -0.07 -8.41 -0.02
CA GLY A 35 0.63 -7.13 -0.01
C GLY A 35 2.15 -7.29 -0.02
N SER A 36 2.83 -6.18 -0.27
CA SER A 36 4.29 -6.10 -0.19
C SER A 36 4.78 -6.34 1.25
N ASN A 37 6.03 -6.78 1.40
CA ASN A 37 6.65 -6.99 2.70
C ASN A 37 7.63 -5.84 2.98
N GLU A 38 7.32 -5.00 3.97
CA GLU A 38 8.15 -3.85 4.38
C GLU A 38 9.61 -4.25 4.63
N ARG A 39 9.85 -5.42 5.22
CA ARG A 39 11.21 -5.90 5.45
C ARG A 39 12.00 -6.09 4.15
N VAL A 40 11.35 -6.59 3.10
CA VAL A 40 12.00 -6.76 1.79
C VAL A 40 12.33 -5.40 1.19
N GLN A 41 11.44 -4.42 1.34
CA GLN A 41 11.70 -3.05 0.90
C GLN A 41 12.84 -2.39 1.68
N HIS A 42 12.91 -2.57 2.99
CA HIS A 42 14.01 -2.04 3.81
C HIS A 42 15.37 -2.61 3.38
N ILE A 43 15.44 -3.91 3.10
CA ILE A 43 16.65 -4.55 2.58
C ILE A 43 17.01 -3.96 1.21
N ALA A 44 16.04 -3.86 0.30
CA ALA A 44 16.29 -3.30 -1.03
C ALA A 44 16.75 -1.83 -1.00
N ILE A 45 16.22 -1.02 -0.08
CA ILE A 45 16.69 0.36 0.13
C ILE A 45 18.11 0.36 0.68
N ALA A 46 18.43 -0.50 1.65
CA ALA A 46 19.78 -0.59 2.21
C ALA A 46 20.82 -1.06 1.18
N GLU A 47 20.48 -2.06 0.37
CA GLU A 47 21.30 -2.51 -0.76
C GLU A 47 21.49 -1.40 -1.81
N LEU A 48 20.45 -0.61 -2.09
CA LEU A 48 20.56 0.55 -2.98
C LEU A 48 21.53 1.61 -2.44
N VAL A 49 21.43 1.91 -1.13
CA VAL A 49 22.32 2.86 -0.43
C VAL A 49 23.76 2.41 -0.51
N GLU A 50 24.02 1.13 -0.24
CA GLU A 50 25.36 0.52 -0.37
C GLU A 50 25.86 0.58 -1.82
N HIS A 51 25.03 0.17 -2.77
CA HIS A 51 25.39 0.10 -4.18
C HIS A 51 25.78 1.46 -4.78
N LEU A 52 25.08 2.52 -4.37
CA LEU A 52 25.36 3.88 -4.81
C LEU A 52 26.48 4.56 -3.99
N GLY A 53 27.05 3.87 -3.00
CA GLY A 53 28.14 4.37 -2.16
C GLY A 53 27.72 5.49 -1.22
N TRP A 54 26.42 5.59 -0.91
CA TRP A 54 25.91 6.59 0.02
C TRP A 54 26.23 6.17 1.45
N THR A 55 27.15 6.89 2.09
CA THR A 55 27.62 6.55 3.45
C THR A 55 26.90 7.32 4.55
N TRP A 56 26.17 8.38 4.19
CA TRP A 56 25.42 9.24 5.12
C TRP A 56 24.07 9.60 4.52
N VAL A 57 22.98 9.15 5.16
CA VAL A 57 21.61 9.37 4.71
C VAL A 57 20.75 9.90 5.85
N ILE A 58 19.63 10.54 5.51
CA ILE A 58 18.58 10.94 6.47
C ILE A 58 17.35 10.09 6.20
N ILE A 59 16.62 9.74 7.26
CA ILE A 59 15.27 9.18 7.11
C ILE A 59 14.26 10.28 7.44
N LEU A 60 13.26 10.49 6.58
CA LEU A 60 12.15 11.38 6.82
C LEU A 60 10.85 10.57 6.93
N ALA A 61 10.28 10.54 8.13
CA ALA A 61 9.11 9.74 8.48
C ALA A 61 7.89 10.63 8.79
N VAL A 62 6.70 10.07 8.65
CA VAL A 62 5.46 10.64 9.20
C VAL A 62 5.33 10.35 10.70
N ASP A 63 4.60 11.19 11.43
CA ASP A 63 4.37 11.04 12.88
C ASP A 63 3.25 10.03 13.17
N ASP A 64 3.55 8.74 13.00
CA ASP A 64 2.69 7.65 13.46
C ASP A 64 3.49 6.46 14.02
N ASP A 65 2.83 5.65 14.85
CA ASP A 65 3.43 4.50 15.54
C ASP A 65 4.04 3.46 14.58
N HIS A 66 3.52 3.41 13.35
CA HIS A 66 3.98 2.49 12.33
C HIS A 66 5.28 3.01 11.72
N ALA A 67 5.32 4.25 11.27
CA ALA A 67 6.48 4.94 10.73
C ALA A 67 7.63 5.07 11.76
N GLU A 68 7.33 5.21 13.05
CA GLU A 68 8.37 5.16 14.10
C GLU A 68 9.08 3.79 14.14
N ARG A 69 8.32 2.70 14.02
CA ARG A 69 8.87 1.34 13.99
C ARG A 69 9.60 1.06 12.69
N GLU A 70 9.00 1.44 11.56
CA GLU A 70 9.58 1.28 10.23
C GLU A 70 10.92 2.01 10.11
N SER A 71 10.99 3.28 10.51
CA SER A 71 12.21 4.09 10.41
C SER A 71 13.37 3.52 11.24
N LYS A 72 13.08 2.94 12.42
CA LYS A 72 14.07 2.21 13.23
C LYS A 72 14.55 0.93 12.54
N ASN A 73 13.63 0.16 11.96
CA ASN A 73 13.98 -1.06 11.24
C ASN A 73 14.83 -0.75 10.00
N LEU A 74 14.44 0.27 9.22
CA LEU A 74 15.18 0.74 8.06
C LEU A 74 16.56 1.26 8.46
N SER A 75 16.66 2.06 9.52
CA SER A 75 17.94 2.55 10.05
C SER A 75 18.89 1.41 10.43
N ASN A 76 18.37 0.38 11.10
CA ASN A 76 19.14 -0.81 11.43
C ASN A 76 19.62 -1.54 10.16
N GLU A 77 18.79 -1.62 9.13
CA GLU A 77 19.17 -2.30 7.88
C GLU A 77 20.23 -1.52 7.11
N ILE A 78 20.09 -0.19 7.00
CA ILE A 78 21.09 0.70 6.40
C ILE A 78 22.44 0.57 7.14
N THR A 79 22.41 0.54 8.47
CA THR A 79 23.61 0.39 9.30
C THR A 79 24.32 -0.94 9.07
N LYS A 80 23.56 -2.04 8.88
CA LYS A 80 24.15 -3.35 8.53
C LYS A 80 24.84 -3.35 7.17
N HIS A 81 24.40 -2.51 6.25
CA HIS A 81 24.97 -2.35 4.91
C HIS A 81 26.07 -1.25 4.88
N GLY A 82 26.58 -0.84 6.04
CA GLY A 82 27.79 -0.01 6.14
C GLY A 82 27.58 1.50 5.99
N ALA A 83 26.33 1.97 5.96
CA ALA A 83 26.00 3.40 5.91
C ALA A 83 25.46 3.92 7.26
N CYS A 84 25.61 5.21 7.51
CA CYS A 84 25.10 5.88 8.71
C CYS A 84 23.81 6.64 8.42
N VAL A 85 22.87 6.60 9.37
CA VAL A 85 21.73 7.51 9.39
C VAL A 85 22.10 8.72 10.25
N ASP A 86 22.18 9.91 9.64
CA ASP A 86 22.45 11.18 10.34
C ASP A 86 21.42 11.41 11.44
N PHE A 87 20.16 11.38 11.03
CA PHE A 87 19.03 11.37 11.92
C PHE A 87 17.76 10.90 11.23
N ILE A 88 16.76 10.61 12.05
CA ILE A 88 15.38 10.39 11.63
C ILE A 88 14.62 11.69 11.89
N GLY A 89 14.18 12.36 10.84
CA GLY A 89 13.29 13.51 10.89
C GLY A 89 11.84 13.05 10.85
N THR A 90 10.97 13.74 11.58
CA THR A 90 9.54 13.41 11.64
C THR A 90 8.71 14.62 11.20
N LEU A 91 7.73 14.38 10.33
CA LEU A 91 6.68 15.36 10.01
C LEU A 91 5.43 15.06 10.82
N THR A 92 5.05 16.02 11.65
CA THR A 92 4.02 15.94 12.69
C THR A 92 2.70 16.62 12.30
N GLU A 93 2.62 17.13 11.06
CA GLU A 93 1.52 17.96 10.54
C GLU A 93 1.35 19.31 11.26
N ASP A 94 2.24 19.62 12.21
CA ASP A 94 2.41 20.94 12.79
C ASP A 94 3.44 21.71 11.98
N LYS A 95 2.97 22.77 11.31
CA LYS A 95 3.75 23.56 10.37
C LYS A 95 5.10 24.01 10.95
N ASP A 96 5.13 24.50 12.18
CA ASP A 96 6.35 25.03 12.78
C ASP A 96 7.35 23.92 13.13
N ARG A 97 6.87 22.77 13.62
CA ARG A 97 7.72 21.58 13.83
C ARG A 97 8.25 21.04 12.50
N ASP A 98 7.41 20.94 11.49
CA ASP A 98 7.77 20.39 10.19
C ASP A 98 8.81 21.27 9.49
N ILE A 99 8.63 22.60 9.51
CA ILE A 99 9.63 23.56 9.00
C ILE A 99 10.97 23.38 9.71
N ARG A 100 10.99 23.26 11.04
CA ARG A 100 12.24 23.04 11.80
C ARG A 100 12.92 21.73 11.42
N THR A 101 12.16 20.66 11.21
CA THR A 101 12.69 19.39 10.73
C THR A 101 13.33 19.55 9.35
N LEU A 102 12.62 20.19 8.41
CA LEU A 102 13.11 20.39 7.05
C LEU A 102 14.32 21.33 6.96
N GLU A 103 14.37 22.39 7.77
CA GLU A 103 15.55 23.26 7.90
C GLU A 103 16.78 22.50 8.40
N ARG A 104 16.58 21.53 9.29
CA ARG A 104 17.67 20.67 9.77
C ARG A 104 18.19 19.75 8.67
N ILE A 105 17.30 19.21 7.83
CA ILE A 105 17.67 18.42 6.65
C ILE A 105 18.45 19.28 5.65
N GLN A 106 17.98 20.50 5.40
CA GLN A 106 18.64 21.43 4.48
C GLN A 106 20.07 21.79 4.93
N LYS A 107 20.30 21.91 6.25
CA LYS A 107 21.61 22.21 6.83
C LYS A 107 22.53 20.99 6.93
N SER A 108 22.02 19.78 6.74
CA SER A 108 22.83 18.56 6.80
C SER A 108 23.67 18.38 5.54
N THR A 109 24.85 17.78 5.72
CA THR A 109 25.74 17.34 4.63
C THR A 109 25.28 16.03 3.99
N ALA A 110 24.31 15.33 4.57
CA ALA A 110 23.71 14.16 3.93
C ALA A 110 22.92 14.60 2.69
N GLU A 111 23.26 14.07 1.52
CA GLU A 111 22.62 14.44 0.26
C GLU A 111 21.37 13.60 -0.05
N VAL A 112 21.17 12.52 0.70
CA VAL A 112 20.10 11.55 0.45
C VAL A 112 19.12 11.55 1.59
N VAL A 113 17.83 11.68 1.26
CA VAL A 113 16.72 11.61 2.20
C VAL A 113 15.79 10.49 1.79
N ILE A 114 15.65 9.49 2.66
CA ILE A 114 14.82 8.31 2.45
C ILE A 114 13.48 8.56 3.12
N LEU A 115 12.41 8.52 2.33
CA LEU A 115 11.05 8.67 2.85
C LEU A 115 10.61 7.36 3.51
N CYS A 116 9.88 7.45 4.61
CA CYS A 116 9.48 6.30 5.42
C CYS A 116 8.04 6.47 5.93
N GLY A 117 7.29 5.37 6.05
CA GLY A 117 5.89 5.38 6.45
C GLY A 117 4.93 5.57 5.29
N GLN A 118 3.70 5.98 5.62
CA GLN A 118 2.65 6.27 4.64
C GLN A 118 2.81 7.67 4.02
N THR A 119 1.97 7.98 3.04
CA THR A 119 1.95 9.29 2.39
C THR A 119 1.59 10.41 3.38
N PHE A 120 2.02 11.64 3.10
CA PHE A 120 1.60 12.78 3.91
C PHE A 120 0.09 12.99 3.78
N ARG A 121 -0.62 13.14 4.91
CA ARG A 121 -2.07 13.42 4.89
C ARG A 121 -2.36 14.83 4.41
N ASN A 122 -1.47 15.78 4.71
CA ASN A 122 -1.68 17.18 4.40
C ASN A 122 -0.95 17.61 3.10
N LYS A 123 -1.68 18.29 2.20
CA LYS A 123 -1.13 18.85 0.95
C LYS A 123 0.02 19.81 1.18
N TYR A 124 0.02 20.56 2.28
CA TYR A 124 1.10 21.52 2.56
C TYR A 124 2.43 20.82 2.88
N SER A 125 2.42 19.61 3.46
CA SER A 125 3.65 18.86 3.76
C SER A 125 4.40 18.48 2.49
N TYR A 126 3.69 18.11 1.42
CA TYR A 126 4.32 17.89 0.10
C TYR A 126 5.00 19.15 -0.41
N HIS A 127 4.32 20.30 -0.32
CA HIS A 127 4.89 21.57 -0.79
C HIS A 127 6.14 21.95 -0.02
N PHE A 128 6.16 21.79 1.31
CA PHE A 128 7.35 22.10 2.10
C PHE A 128 8.50 21.13 1.82
N VAL A 129 8.24 19.83 1.71
CA VAL A 129 9.26 18.84 1.33
C VAL A 129 9.82 19.15 -0.06
N ASP A 130 8.94 19.36 -1.03
CA ASP A 130 9.30 19.71 -2.40
C ASP A 130 10.14 20.99 -2.49
N THR A 131 9.79 22.03 -1.73
CA THR A 131 10.46 23.34 -1.84
C THR A 131 11.71 23.48 -0.97
N MET A 132 11.69 22.96 0.26
CA MET A 132 12.76 23.19 1.24
C MET A 132 13.94 22.23 1.08
N ILE A 133 13.70 21.02 0.55
CA ILE A 133 14.76 20.02 0.35
C ILE A 133 14.89 19.59 -1.12
N LYS A 134 14.49 20.45 -2.06
CA LYS A 134 14.57 20.24 -3.53
C LYS A 134 15.95 19.86 -4.06
N ASP A 135 17.00 20.25 -3.34
CA ASP A 135 18.39 20.02 -3.72
C ASP A 135 18.92 18.67 -3.20
N LYS A 136 18.12 17.95 -2.40
CA LYS A 136 18.44 16.62 -1.89
C LYS A 136 17.91 15.54 -2.84
N THR A 137 18.63 14.41 -2.90
CA THR A 137 18.17 13.21 -3.60
C THR A 137 17.19 12.46 -2.71
N LEU A 138 15.95 12.28 -3.15
CA LEU A 138 14.97 11.49 -2.39
C LEU A 138 15.00 10.02 -2.79
N VAL A 139 14.82 9.13 -1.83
CA VAL A 139 14.47 7.72 -2.06
C VAL A 139 13.04 7.51 -1.58
N VAL A 140 12.15 7.23 -2.52
CA VAL A 140 10.71 7.12 -2.31
C VAL A 140 10.31 5.63 -2.28
N PRO A 141 9.74 5.11 -1.18
CA PRO A 141 9.28 3.72 -1.11
C PRO A 141 7.97 3.51 -1.86
N VAL A 142 7.63 2.24 -2.14
CA VAL A 142 6.39 1.82 -2.85
C VAL A 142 5.12 2.31 -2.15
N THR A 143 5.17 2.49 -0.83
CA THR A 143 4.01 2.94 -0.03
C THR A 143 3.57 4.37 -0.37
N TRP A 144 4.38 5.11 -1.14
CA TRP A 144 4.08 6.49 -1.51
C TRP A 144 3.50 6.53 -2.93
N ASP A 145 2.29 7.10 -3.07
CA ASP A 145 1.60 7.17 -4.36
C ASP A 145 2.40 8.01 -5.38
N SER A 146 2.66 7.38 -6.53
CA SER A 146 3.32 7.93 -7.72
C SER A 146 2.76 9.27 -8.21
N GLN A 147 1.48 9.57 -7.96
CA GLN A 147 0.85 10.83 -8.39
C GLN A 147 1.45 12.06 -7.68
N TYR A 148 1.92 11.91 -6.44
CA TYR A 148 2.54 12.98 -5.67
C TYR A 148 4.06 13.02 -5.79
N SER A 149 4.67 11.98 -6.38
CA SER A 149 6.12 11.87 -6.56
C SER A 149 6.66 12.67 -7.74
N LEU A 150 5.82 13.01 -8.73
CA LEU A 150 6.24 13.66 -9.99
C LEU A 150 7.03 14.97 -9.79
N LEU A 151 6.67 15.76 -8.77
CA LEU A 151 7.35 17.03 -8.44
C LEU A 151 8.73 16.83 -7.82
N LEU A 152 8.96 15.68 -7.19
CA LEU A 152 10.15 15.37 -6.40
C LEU A 152 11.28 14.70 -7.21
N PHE A 153 11.09 14.44 -8.51
CA PHE A 153 12.01 13.66 -9.35
C PHE A 153 13.21 14.44 -9.94
N ASN A 154 13.78 15.38 -9.20
CA ASN A 154 15.04 16.02 -9.59
C ASN A 154 16.26 15.14 -9.26
N GLY A 155 16.36 13.96 -9.87
CA GLY A 155 17.40 12.97 -9.59
C GLY A 155 17.06 11.99 -8.45
N SER A 156 15.87 12.11 -7.86
CA SER A 156 15.33 11.17 -6.87
C SER A 156 15.00 9.80 -7.47
N LEU A 157 15.03 8.77 -6.63
CA LEU A 157 14.72 7.38 -6.97
C LEU A 157 13.41 6.95 -6.31
N CYS A 158 12.61 6.15 -6.99
CA CYS A 158 11.36 5.63 -6.46
C CYS A 158 11.27 4.14 -6.68
N PHE A 159 10.92 3.40 -5.63
CA PHE A 159 10.53 2.00 -5.74
C PHE A 159 9.11 1.94 -6.25
N LYS A 160 8.93 1.33 -7.41
CA LYS A 160 7.62 1.09 -8.00
C LYS A 160 7.23 -0.36 -7.84
N GLU A 161 6.02 -0.61 -7.40
CA GLU A 161 5.47 -1.96 -7.44
C GLU A 161 5.29 -2.39 -8.90
N VAL A 162 5.74 -3.61 -9.22
CA VAL A 162 5.49 -4.18 -10.55
C VAL A 162 3.99 -4.45 -10.66
N ILE A 163 3.29 -3.62 -11.41
CA ILE A 163 1.92 -3.90 -11.84
C ILE A 163 2.03 -5.07 -12.82
N LEU A 164 1.70 -6.26 -12.35
CA LEU A 164 1.55 -7.41 -13.23
C LEU A 164 0.31 -7.15 -14.09
N ASN A 165 0.53 -6.89 -15.38
CA ASN A 165 -0.55 -6.87 -16.35
C ASN A 165 -1.02 -8.32 -16.52
N PHE A 166 -2.21 -8.61 -16.00
CA PHE A 166 -2.89 -9.86 -16.32
C PHE A 166 -3.47 -9.76 -17.73
N ASP A 167 -3.46 -10.86 -18.48
CA ASP A 167 -4.05 -10.93 -19.83
C ASP A 167 -5.55 -10.53 -19.84
N ASP A 168 -6.20 -10.55 -18.67
CA ASP A 168 -7.61 -10.22 -18.47
C ASP A 168 -7.90 -8.74 -18.17
N ILE A 169 -6.95 -7.81 -18.31
CA ILE A 169 -7.24 -6.36 -18.09
C ILE A 169 -8.43 -5.90 -18.95
N ALA A 170 -8.51 -6.35 -20.19
CA ALA A 170 -9.63 -6.01 -21.07
C ALA A 170 -10.97 -6.56 -20.52
N ALA A 171 -10.98 -7.80 -20.02
CA ALA A 171 -12.17 -8.41 -19.43
C ALA A 171 -12.58 -7.73 -18.12
N PHE A 172 -11.62 -7.39 -17.26
CA PHE A 172 -11.84 -6.64 -16.03
C PHE A 172 -12.40 -5.25 -16.31
N ASN A 173 -11.78 -4.49 -17.22
CA ASN A 173 -12.30 -3.19 -17.64
C ASN A 173 -13.71 -3.30 -18.24
N THR A 174 -13.95 -4.30 -19.09
CA THR A 174 -15.30 -4.54 -19.63
C THR A 174 -16.31 -4.81 -18.52
N TYR A 175 -15.95 -5.61 -17.50
CA TYR A 175 -16.80 -5.89 -16.36
C TYR A 175 -17.10 -4.63 -15.53
N VAL A 176 -16.07 -3.84 -15.20
CA VAL A 176 -16.21 -2.59 -14.42
C VAL A 176 -17.06 -1.57 -15.18
N LEU A 177 -16.83 -1.40 -16.48
CA LEU A 177 -17.59 -0.47 -17.33
C LEU A 177 -19.04 -0.94 -17.60
N ALA A 178 -19.33 -2.24 -17.43
CA ALA A 178 -20.67 -2.79 -17.60
C ALA A 178 -21.58 -2.60 -16.37
N ILE A 179 -21.06 -2.10 -15.24
CA ILE A 179 -21.84 -1.82 -14.03
C ILE A 179 -22.91 -0.77 -14.35
N LYS A 180 -24.19 -1.13 -14.19
CA LYS A 180 -25.34 -0.22 -14.34
C LYS A 180 -25.92 0.07 -12.97
N GLU A 181 -26.04 1.36 -12.63
CA GLU A 181 -26.71 1.89 -11.41
C GLU A 181 -26.71 0.94 -10.20
N ASP A 182 -25.53 0.78 -9.61
CA ASP A 182 -25.28 0.03 -8.39
C ASP A 182 -24.69 0.97 -7.31
N MET A 183 -24.78 0.62 -6.02
CA MET A 183 -24.03 1.27 -4.95
C MET A 183 -22.53 1.35 -5.29
N LEU A 184 -21.99 0.31 -5.92
CA LEU A 184 -20.60 0.29 -6.40
C LEU A 184 -20.29 1.41 -7.41
N LEU A 185 -21.21 1.67 -8.36
CA LEU A 185 -21.04 2.74 -9.35
C LEU A 185 -21.04 4.11 -8.66
N LYS A 186 -21.94 4.30 -7.67
CA LYS A 186 -21.97 5.54 -6.88
C LYS A 186 -20.67 5.75 -6.13
N ASP A 187 -20.18 4.72 -5.43
CA ASP A 187 -18.93 4.79 -4.67
C ASP A 187 -17.72 5.09 -5.56
N ILE A 188 -17.60 4.45 -6.72
CA ILE A 188 -16.52 4.74 -7.68
C ILE A 188 -16.62 6.18 -8.19
N LEU A 189 -17.81 6.66 -8.55
CA LEU A 189 -18.00 8.04 -9.03
C LEU A 189 -17.70 9.08 -7.93
N ILE A 190 -18.01 8.78 -6.68
CA ILE A 190 -17.65 9.61 -5.52
C ILE A 190 -16.13 9.70 -5.39
N THR A 191 -15.41 8.57 -5.45
CA THR A 191 -13.96 8.52 -5.25
C THR A 191 -13.17 9.08 -6.43
N GLU A 192 -13.52 8.72 -7.67
CA GLU A 192 -12.74 9.08 -8.87
C GLU A 192 -13.07 10.46 -9.42
N ARG A 193 -14.33 10.89 -9.26
CA ARG A 193 -14.86 12.09 -9.92
C ARG A 193 -15.44 13.11 -8.96
N PHE A 194 -15.38 12.85 -7.65
CA PHE A 194 -15.98 13.70 -6.62
C PHE A 194 -17.44 14.02 -6.97
N CYS A 195 -18.20 12.99 -7.30
CA CYS A 195 -19.61 13.12 -7.64
C CYS A 195 -20.49 13.25 -6.39
N LEU A 196 -21.48 14.15 -6.42
CA LEU A 196 -22.46 14.30 -5.33
C LEU A 196 -23.16 12.96 -5.04
N THR A 197 -23.26 12.61 -3.76
CA THR A 197 -23.88 11.35 -3.30
C THR A 197 -25.41 11.42 -3.32
N HIS A 198 -25.97 12.64 -3.49
CA HIS A 198 -27.37 12.98 -3.25
C HIS A 198 -27.82 12.80 -1.79
N ASP A 199 -26.86 12.58 -0.88
CA ASP A 199 -27.03 12.64 0.57
C ASP A 199 -26.32 13.90 1.06
N LYS A 200 -27.11 14.90 1.46
CA LYS A 200 -26.61 16.22 1.83
C LYS A 200 -25.73 16.18 3.09
N GLU A 201 -26.00 15.28 4.03
CA GLU A 201 -25.18 15.14 5.24
C GLU A 201 -23.83 14.51 4.89
N LYS A 202 -23.85 13.47 4.06
CA LYS A 202 -22.64 12.81 3.56
C LYS A 202 -21.78 13.79 2.76
N ASP A 203 -22.36 14.50 1.79
CA ASP A 203 -21.66 15.48 0.96
C ASP A 203 -21.04 16.61 1.79
N THR A 204 -21.76 17.10 2.81
CA THR A 204 -21.26 18.15 3.72
C THR A 204 -20.11 17.65 4.59
N LEU A 205 -20.19 16.40 5.07
CA LEU A 205 -19.12 15.79 5.87
C LEU A 205 -17.86 15.58 5.05
N PHE A 206 -17.98 15.09 3.81
CA PHE A 206 -16.83 14.92 2.92
C PHE A 206 -16.20 16.25 2.50
N ASP A 207 -17.00 17.28 2.19
CA ASP A 207 -16.48 18.63 1.89
C ASP A 207 -15.66 19.17 3.07
N TRP A 208 -16.16 19.01 4.31
CA TRP A 208 -15.47 19.46 5.52
C TRP A 208 -14.14 18.73 5.78
N PHE A 209 -14.11 17.41 5.60
CA PHE A 209 -12.91 16.61 5.87
C PHE A 209 -11.84 16.73 4.77
N TYR A 210 -12.24 16.84 3.51
CA TYR A 210 -11.32 16.74 2.39
C TYR A 210 -11.11 18.06 1.63
N ASN A 211 -11.93 19.09 1.91
CA ASN A 211 -11.94 20.38 1.21
C ASN A 211 -12.08 20.20 -0.31
N ILE A 212 -13.06 19.37 -0.71
CA ILE A 212 -13.30 18.98 -2.10
C ILE A 212 -14.72 19.38 -2.50
N SER A 213 -14.82 20.16 -3.57
CA SER A 213 -16.08 20.53 -4.18
C SER A 213 -16.61 19.41 -5.08
N PHE A 214 -17.76 18.85 -4.69
CA PHE A 214 -18.43 17.80 -5.45
C PHE A 214 -19.15 18.35 -6.69
N ILE A 215 -19.14 17.57 -7.79
CA ILE A 215 -19.80 17.90 -9.05
C ILE A 215 -21.05 17.05 -9.29
N ASN A 216 -22.00 17.60 -10.04
CA ASN A 216 -23.16 16.84 -10.47
C ASN A 216 -22.77 15.84 -11.57
N CYS A 217 -22.94 14.55 -11.28
CA CYS A 217 -22.61 13.45 -12.17
C CYS A 217 -23.81 12.66 -12.70
N SER A 218 -25.04 13.21 -12.64
CA SER A 218 -26.26 12.49 -13.04
C SER A 218 -26.25 11.93 -14.48
N HIS A 219 -25.35 12.41 -15.35
CA HIS A 219 -25.15 11.90 -16.71
C HIS A 219 -23.71 11.45 -17.01
N SER A 220 -22.88 11.34 -15.98
CA SER A 220 -21.48 10.96 -16.14
C SER A 220 -21.33 9.45 -16.19
N GLN A 221 -20.67 8.95 -17.24
CA GLN A 221 -20.18 7.58 -17.28
C GLN A 221 -18.86 7.47 -16.50
N LEU A 222 -18.52 6.23 -16.12
CA LEU A 222 -17.18 5.90 -15.64
C LEU A 222 -16.16 6.39 -16.68
N PRO A 223 -15.13 7.15 -16.26
CA PRO A 223 -14.08 7.55 -17.18
C PRO A 223 -13.45 6.31 -17.83
N LEU A 224 -13.04 6.43 -19.09
CA LEU A 224 -12.12 5.47 -19.74
C LEU A 224 -10.71 5.64 -19.13
N GLN A 225 -10.60 5.54 -17.81
CA GLN A 225 -9.33 5.28 -17.15
C GLN A 225 -9.09 3.78 -17.22
N THR A 226 -7.83 3.41 -17.42
CA THR A 226 -7.44 2.00 -17.37
C THR A 226 -7.53 1.56 -15.92
N TYR A 227 -8.64 0.96 -15.52
CA TYR A 227 -8.77 0.35 -14.20
C TYR A 227 -7.87 -0.88 -14.19
N TYR A 228 -6.79 -0.82 -13.42
CA TYR A 228 -5.94 -1.99 -13.21
C TYR A 228 -6.49 -2.77 -12.03
N PRO A 229 -6.79 -4.08 -12.18
CA PRO A 229 -7.10 -4.90 -11.02
C PRO A 229 -5.87 -4.85 -10.11
N SER A 230 -6.06 -4.48 -8.84
CA SER A 230 -4.98 -4.58 -7.86
C SER A 230 -4.48 -6.03 -7.88
N HIS A 231 -3.24 -6.23 -8.30
CA HIS A 231 -2.67 -7.58 -8.40
C HIS A 231 -2.65 -8.27 -7.02
N GLN A 232 -2.57 -7.49 -5.93
CA GLN A 232 -2.68 -7.98 -4.56
C GLN A 232 -4.09 -8.50 -4.29
N VAL A 233 -5.14 -7.77 -4.68
CA VAL A 233 -6.54 -8.22 -4.59
C VAL A 233 -6.77 -9.48 -5.42
N TYR A 234 -6.31 -9.48 -6.67
CA TYR A 234 -6.41 -10.64 -7.55
C TYR A 234 -5.76 -11.87 -6.92
N ARG A 235 -4.51 -11.75 -6.46
CA ARG A 235 -3.79 -12.85 -5.80
C ARG A 235 -4.49 -13.31 -4.52
N ALA A 236 -5.12 -12.40 -3.77
CA ALA A 236 -5.84 -12.76 -2.55
C ALA A 236 -7.06 -13.61 -2.88
N VAL A 237 -7.88 -13.18 -3.84
CA VAL A 237 -9.09 -13.90 -4.26
C VAL A 237 -8.72 -15.25 -4.89
N TYR A 238 -7.77 -15.27 -5.82
CA TYR A 238 -7.34 -16.51 -6.47
C TYR A 238 -6.65 -17.46 -5.48
N GLY A 239 -5.85 -16.94 -4.55
CA GLY A 239 -5.24 -17.74 -3.49
C GLY A 239 -6.29 -18.45 -2.63
N LEU A 240 -7.36 -17.74 -2.26
CA LEU A 240 -8.49 -18.33 -1.54
C LEU A 240 -9.22 -19.39 -2.38
N ALA A 241 -9.53 -19.07 -3.64
CA ALA A 241 -10.21 -19.99 -4.56
C ALA A 241 -9.42 -21.29 -4.77
N HIS A 242 -8.10 -21.20 -4.95
CA HIS A 242 -7.22 -22.37 -5.07
C HIS A 242 -7.18 -23.18 -3.77
N ALA A 243 -7.12 -22.53 -2.61
CA ALA A 243 -7.12 -23.22 -1.31
C ALA A 243 -8.42 -24.03 -1.12
N GLU A 244 -9.57 -23.43 -1.40
CA GLU A 244 -10.88 -24.09 -1.34
C GLU A 244 -10.99 -25.23 -2.36
N HIS A 245 -10.58 -24.99 -3.61
CA HIS A 245 -10.58 -26.02 -4.63
C HIS A 245 -9.74 -27.24 -4.24
N ASN A 246 -8.55 -27.01 -3.68
CA ASN A 246 -7.68 -28.08 -3.21
C ASN A 246 -8.29 -28.85 -2.03
N LEU A 247 -8.95 -28.13 -1.10
CA LEU A 247 -9.63 -28.74 0.03
C LEU A 247 -10.80 -29.63 -0.41
N LEU A 248 -11.65 -29.15 -1.32
CA LEU A 248 -12.77 -29.90 -1.87
C LEU A 248 -12.28 -31.12 -2.66
N SER A 249 -11.28 -30.95 -3.52
CA SER A 249 -10.68 -32.04 -4.29
C SER A 249 -10.09 -33.13 -3.39
N ALA A 250 -9.39 -32.74 -2.32
CA ALA A 250 -8.85 -33.69 -1.34
C ALA A 250 -9.96 -34.43 -0.55
N TYR A 251 -11.06 -33.74 -0.24
CA TYR A 251 -12.23 -34.34 0.43
C TYR A 251 -12.91 -35.38 -0.46
N LEU A 252 -13.22 -35.01 -1.71
CA LEU A 252 -13.87 -35.90 -2.68
C LEU A 252 -13.03 -37.15 -2.97
N ASN A 253 -11.71 -36.98 -3.13
CA ASN A 253 -10.80 -38.11 -3.32
C ASN A 253 -10.78 -39.08 -2.11
N LYS A 254 -10.89 -38.56 -0.88
CA LYS A 254 -11.01 -39.39 0.33
C LYS A 254 -12.35 -40.13 0.41
N GLU A 255 -13.45 -39.51 0.01
CA GLU A 255 -14.76 -40.18 -0.04
C GLU A 255 -14.82 -41.26 -1.11
N MET A 256 -14.27 -41.00 -2.29
CA MET A 256 -14.16 -42.00 -3.37
C MET A 256 -13.35 -43.22 -2.91
N ASN A 257 -12.20 -43.03 -2.26
CA ASN A 257 -11.40 -44.14 -1.74
C ASN A 257 -12.12 -44.93 -0.65
N LYS A 258 -12.89 -44.27 0.23
CA LYS A 258 -13.74 -44.97 1.22
C LYS A 258 -14.86 -45.78 0.57
N ASN A 259 -15.46 -45.27 -0.51
CA ASN A 259 -16.55 -45.95 -1.22
C ASN A 259 -16.05 -47.13 -2.07
N ILE A 260 -14.82 -47.08 -2.59
CA ILE A 260 -14.18 -48.21 -3.28
C ILE A 260 -13.95 -49.39 -2.31
N HIS A 261 -13.53 -49.11 -1.06
CA HIS A 261 -13.38 -50.16 -0.04
C HIS A 261 -14.71 -50.74 0.46
N ARG A 262 -15.82 -50.01 0.32
CA ARG A 262 -17.16 -50.49 0.70
C ARG A 262 -17.88 -51.31 -0.39
N LYS A 263 -17.48 -51.16 -1.66
CA LYS A 263 -18.02 -51.93 -2.80
C LYS A 263 -17.30 -53.25 -3.07
N LYS A 264 -16.32 -53.63 -2.23
CA LYS A 264 -15.64 -54.93 -2.23
C LYS A 264 -16.12 -55.80 -1.06
N VAL A 265 -17.42 -56.10 -1.01
CA VAL A 265 -18.01 -57.17 -0.20
C VAL A 265 -19.11 -57.82 -1.02
#